data_AF-A0A3D4S307-F1
#
_entry.id   AF-A0A3D4S307-F1
#
_cell.length_a   1.000
_cell.length_b   1.000
_cell.length_c   1.000
_cell.angle_alpha   90.00
_cell.angle_beta   90.00
_cell.angle_gamma   90.00
#
_symmetry.space_group_name_H-M   'P 1'
#
loop_
_entity.id
_entity.type
_entity.pdbx_description
1 polymer ?
#
loop_
_entity_poly.entity_id
_entity_poly.type
_entity_poly.pdbx_seq_one_letter_code
_entity_poly.pdbx_strand_id
1 'polypeptide(L)'
;VKIRYSTRGKLEVEGLHQRVWLWDNEESAAHEWHLLVRREIHAPDEFRYTLSNAPAETSVKRLAQMQAQRYWVERVFQDGKSECGMADYQVRKWSGWHHHMALVFMAMLFMLEERLRAADVYPLLSCSDIEELLKQFLPRRAVTQEEVLAQMQKRHRKRFASIRAQYAKQGVELWE
;
A
#
# COMPACT_ATOMS: atom_id res chain seq x y z
N VAL A 1 -21.97 -14.46 -13.14
CA VAL A 1 -21.82 -13.04 -13.56
C VAL A 1 -20.37 -12.79 -13.99
N LYS A 2 -20.17 -12.12 -15.13
CA LYS A 2 -18.84 -11.65 -15.58
C LYS A 2 -18.48 -10.38 -14.82
N ILE A 3 -17.37 -10.40 -14.08
CA ILE A 3 -17.03 -9.31 -13.15
C ILE A 3 -15.89 -8.43 -13.64
N ARG A 4 -14.78 -9.03 -14.09
CA ARG A 4 -13.59 -8.28 -14.53
C ARG A 4 -12.75 -9.08 -15.52
N TYR A 5 -11.88 -8.38 -16.24
CA TYR A 5 -10.76 -8.99 -16.94
C TYR A 5 -9.59 -9.19 -15.97
N SER A 6 -8.88 -10.30 -16.10
CA SER A 6 -7.65 -10.63 -15.39
C SER A 6 -6.57 -11.04 -16.39
N THR A 7 -5.33 -11.16 -15.95
CA THR A 7 -4.22 -11.69 -16.77
C THR A 7 -4.46 -13.14 -17.23
N ARG A 8 -5.36 -13.88 -16.57
CA ARG A 8 -5.76 -15.24 -16.94
C ARG A 8 -7.09 -15.30 -17.71
N GLY A 9 -7.59 -14.17 -18.20
CA GLY A 9 -8.88 -14.07 -18.90
C GLY A 9 -10.00 -13.51 -18.02
N LYS A 10 -11.25 -13.81 -18.37
CA LYS A 10 -12.44 -13.23 -17.72
C LYS A 10 -12.68 -13.91 -16.37
N LEU A 11 -12.79 -13.12 -15.30
CA LEU A 11 -13.22 -13.62 -14.00
C LEU A 11 -14.75 -13.74 -14.00
N GLU A 12 -15.21 -14.98 -13.97
CA GLU A 12 -16.61 -15.35 -13.87
C GLU A 12 -16.87 -16.00 -12.51
N VAL A 13 -17.94 -15.56 -11.85
CA VAL A 13 -18.34 -16.10 -10.57
C VAL A 13 -19.80 -16.49 -10.59
N GLU A 14 -20.12 -17.46 -9.76
CA GLU A 14 -21.49 -17.73 -9.33
C GLU A 14 -21.71 -17.04 -7.98
N GLY A 15 -22.90 -16.49 -7.78
CA GLY A 15 -23.21 -15.73 -6.58
C GLY A 15 -24.65 -15.90 -6.16
N LEU A 16 -24.84 -16.13 -4.87
CA LEU A 16 -26.12 -16.04 -4.17
C LEU A 16 -26.17 -14.69 -3.46
N HIS A 17 -27.32 -14.03 -3.54
CA HIS A 17 -27.56 -12.75 -2.87
C HIS A 17 -28.86 -12.83 -2.08
N GLN A 18 -28.83 -12.30 -0.86
CA GLN A 18 -30.00 -12.19 0.00
C GLN A 18 -29.91 -10.89 0.81
N ARG A 19 -31.06 -10.27 1.10
CA ARG A 19 -31.13 -9.22 2.14
C ARG A 19 -31.28 -9.87 3.50
N VAL A 20 -30.43 -9.46 4.44
CA VAL A 20 -30.36 -10.02 5.79
C VAL A 20 -30.40 -8.91 6.82
N TRP A 21 -30.99 -9.17 7.97
CA TRP A 21 -30.92 -8.27 9.12
C TRP A 21 -29.68 -8.61 9.92
N LEU A 22 -28.80 -7.62 10.10
CA LEU A 22 -27.61 -7.72 10.92
C LEU A 22 -27.79 -6.84 12.16
N TRP A 23 -27.44 -7.39 13.31
CA TRP A 23 -27.44 -6.68 14.58
C TRP A 23 -26.17 -7.07 15.34
N ASP A 24 -25.46 -6.08 15.85
CA ASP A 24 -24.17 -6.24 16.55
C ASP A 24 -24.30 -6.35 18.07
N ASN A 25 -25.54 -6.29 18.59
CA ASN A 25 -25.87 -6.21 20.03
C ASN A 25 -25.47 -4.89 20.72
N GLU A 26 -25.00 -3.89 19.99
CA GLU A 26 -24.65 -2.56 20.53
C GLU A 26 -25.66 -1.49 20.06
N GLU A 27 -26.08 -1.56 18.80
CA GLU A 27 -27.02 -0.62 18.22
C GLU A 27 -28.46 -0.86 18.70
N SER A 28 -29.28 0.21 18.68
CA SER A 28 -30.67 0.16 19.16
C SER A 28 -31.61 -0.65 18.28
N ALA A 29 -31.21 -0.96 17.04
CA ALA A 29 -31.99 -1.76 16.10
C ALA A 29 -31.09 -2.56 15.16
N ALA A 30 -31.63 -3.63 14.59
CA ALA A 30 -30.99 -4.32 13.48
C ALA A 30 -31.07 -3.48 12.19
N HIS A 31 -30.08 -3.62 11.32
CA HIS A 31 -30.04 -2.97 10.01
C HIS A 31 -30.12 -4.01 8.88
N GLU A 32 -30.73 -3.64 7.76
CA GLU A 32 -30.87 -4.53 6.60
C GLU A 32 -29.68 -4.39 5.65
N TRP A 33 -28.88 -5.45 5.52
CA TRP A 33 -27.67 -5.51 4.70
C TRP A 33 -27.84 -6.44 3.50
N HIS A 34 -26.94 -6.31 2.52
CA HIS A 34 -26.77 -7.29 1.46
C HIS A 34 -25.80 -8.39 1.93
N LEU A 35 -26.23 -9.65 1.91
CA LEU A 35 -25.36 -10.82 2.00
C LEU A 35 -25.08 -11.33 0.58
N LEU A 36 -23.81 -11.34 0.18
CA LEU A 36 -23.33 -11.92 -1.06
C LEU A 36 -22.42 -13.11 -0.74
N VAL A 37 -22.81 -14.29 -1.24
CA VAL A 37 -21.98 -15.49 -1.20
C VAL A 37 -21.57 -15.79 -2.62
N ARG A 38 -20.26 -15.80 -2.91
CA ARG A 38 -19.75 -16.11 -4.25
C ARG A 38 -18.78 -17.28 -4.22
N ARG A 39 -18.64 -17.93 -5.37
CA ARG A 39 -17.54 -18.87 -5.67
C ARG A 39 -17.02 -18.60 -7.08
N GLU A 40 -15.74 -18.89 -7.29
CA GLU A 40 -15.16 -18.86 -8.64
C GLU A 40 -15.50 -20.15 -9.37
N ILE A 41 -15.81 -20.07 -10.67
CA ILE A 41 -16.21 -21.26 -11.46
C ILE A 41 -15.09 -22.32 -11.47
N HIS A 42 -13.83 -21.88 -11.43
CA HIS A 42 -12.66 -22.76 -11.46
C HIS A 42 -12.14 -23.15 -10.06
N ALA A 43 -12.81 -22.72 -8.99
CA ALA A 43 -12.52 -23.10 -7.60
C ALA A 43 -13.84 -23.32 -6.85
N PRO A 44 -14.55 -24.43 -7.14
CA PRO A 44 -15.94 -24.62 -6.71
C PRO A 44 -16.11 -24.75 -5.19
N ASP A 45 -15.05 -25.10 -4.47
CA ASP A 45 -15.03 -25.33 -3.03
C ASP A 45 -14.64 -24.07 -2.22
N GLU A 46 -14.24 -22.99 -2.89
CA GLU A 46 -13.87 -21.74 -2.23
C GLU A 46 -15.02 -20.72 -2.26
N PHE A 47 -15.70 -20.59 -1.12
CA PHE A 47 -16.76 -19.60 -0.94
C PHE A 47 -16.24 -18.32 -0.29
N ARG A 48 -16.67 -17.17 -0.81
CA ARG A 48 -16.41 -15.86 -0.22
C ARG A 48 -17.73 -15.21 0.17
N TYR A 49 -17.81 -14.85 1.45
CA TYR A 49 -18.96 -14.20 2.06
C TYR A 49 -18.66 -12.71 2.20
N THR A 50 -19.63 -11.85 1.88
CA THR A 50 -19.49 -10.41 2.04
C THR A 50 -20.81 -9.79 2.43
N LEU A 51 -20.73 -8.93 3.45
CA LEU A 51 -21.80 -8.04 3.84
C LEU A 51 -21.57 -6.66 3.22
N SER A 52 -22.63 -6.02 2.74
CA SER A 52 -22.58 -4.66 2.20
C SER A 52 -23.78 -3.85 2.65
N ASN A 53 -23.50 -2.63 3.10
CA ASN A 53 -24.48 -1.59 3.43
C ASN A 53 -24.78 -0.68 2.23
N ALA A 54 -24.54 -1.16 1.00
CA ALA A 54 -24.91 -0.43 -0.21
C ALA A 54 -26.44 -0.19 -0.26
N PRO A 55 -26.91 0.80 -1.04
CA PRO A 55 -28.33 1.04 -1.22
C PRO A 55 -29.09 -0.21 -1.67
N ALA A 56 -30.33 -0.37 -1.21
CA ALA A 56 -31.15 -1.57 -1.39
C ALA A 56 -31.32 -2.00 -2.86
N GLU A 57 -31.37 -1.01 -3.75
CA GLU A 57 -31.52 -1.12 -5.20
C GLU A 57 -30.23 -1.54 -5.92
N THR A 58 -29.11 -1.68 -5.19
CA THR A 58 -27.82 -2.07 -5.77
C THR A 58 -27.91 -3.48 -6.35
N SER A 59 -27.75 -3.57 -7.67
CA SER A 59 -27.79 -4.86 -8.36
C SER A 59 -26.73 -5.84 -7.86
N VAL A 60 -27.05 -7.14 -7.88
CA VAL A 60 -26.10 -8.24 -7.57
C VAL A 60 -24.82 -8.13 -8.39
N LYS A 61 -24.94 -7.75 -9.67
CA LYS A 61 -23.79 -7.52 -10.54
C LYS A 61 -22.87 -6.42 -9.99
N ARG A 62 -23.42 -5.31 -9.50
CA ARG A 62 -22.64 -4.21 -8.92
C ARG A 62 -22.00 -4.62 -7.60
N LEU A 63 -22.72 -5.32 -6.72
CA LEU A 63 -22.17 -5.85 -5.46
C LEU A 63 -20.98 -6.78 -5.73
N ALA A 64 -21.13 -7.69 -6.69
CA ALA A 64 -20.07 -8.62 -7.07
C ALA A 64 -18.86 -7.89 -7.70
N GLN A 65 -19.09 -6.83 -8.47
CA GLN A 65 -18.02 -5.94 -8.95
C GLN A 65 -17.27 -5.26 -7.80
N MET A 66 -17.97 -4.66 -6.84
CA MET A 66 -17.36 -4.02 -5.67
C MET A 66 -16.51 -5.01 -4.88
N GLN A 67 -17.03 -6.22 -4.64
CA GLN A 67 -16.30 -7.28 -3.95
C GLN A 67 -15.01 -7.68 -4.68
N ALA A 68 -15.01 -7.69 -6.01
CA ALA A 68 -13.81 -8.01 -6.80
C ALA A 68 -12.77 -6.88 -6.85
N GLN A 69 -13.13 -5.64 -6.49
CA GLN A 69 -12.18 -4.52 -6.44
C GLN A 69 -11.15 -4.68 -5.31
N ARG A 70 -11.43 -5.48 -4.27
CA ARG A 70 -10.51 -5.73 -3.14
C ARG A 70 -9.11 -6.15 -3.60
N TYR A 71 -9.03 -6.92 -4.67
CA TYR A 71 -7.75 -7.32 -5.26
C TYR A 71 -6.88 -6.11 -5.65
N TRP A 72 -7.46 -5.04 -6.19
CA TRP A 72 -6.69 -3.86 -6.59
C TRP A 72 -6.15 -3.12 -5.38
N VAL A 73 -6.90 -3.10 -4.27
CA VAL A 73 -6.41 -2.57 -2.99
C VAL A 73 -5.20 -3.37 -2.52
N GLU A 74 -5.32 -4.71 -2.50
CA GLU A 74 -4.20 -5.60 -2.13
C GLU A 74 -3.00 -5.42 -3.06
N ARG A 75 -3.23 -5.30 -4.37
CA ARG A 75 -2.17 -5.10 -5.36
C ARG A 75 -1.44 -3.77 -5.18
N VAL A 76 -2.16 -2.68 -4.93
CA VAL A 76 -1.58 -1.36 -4.64
C VAL A 76 -0.71 -1.41 -3.38
N PHE A 77 -1.13 -2.13 -2.34
CA PHE A 77 -0.31 -2.33 -1.14
C PHE A 77 0.91 -3.23 -1.39
N GLN A 78 0.81 -4.23 -2.28
CA GLN A 78 1.97 -5.02 -2.69
C GLN A 78 2.99 -4.13 -3.40
N ASP A 79 2.55 -3.36 -4.39
CA ASP A 79 3.43 -2.46 -5.15
C ASP A 79 4.02 -1.35 -4.24
N GLY A 80 3.26 -0.86 -3.26
CA GLY A 80 3.76 0.11 -2.29
C GLY A 80 4.87 -0.47 -1.41
N LYS A 81 4.74 -1.73 -0.99
CA LYS A 81 5.71 -2.40 -0.12
C LYS A 81 6.97 -2.81 -0.87
N SER A 82 6.83 -3.36 -2.07
CA SER A 82 7.94 -3.92 -2.83
C SER A 82 8.79 -2.86 -3.52
N GLU A 83 8.19 -1.78 -4.04
CA GLU A 83 8.89 -0.82 -4.91
C GLU A 83 9.01 0.58 -4.28
N CYS A 84 8.13 0.95 -3.35
CA CYS A 84 8.11 2.29 -2.75
C CYS A 84 8.60 2.33 -1.29
N GLY A 85 8.99 1.19 -0.71
CA GLY A 85 9.49 1.13 0.67
C GLY A 85 8.41 1.33 1.74
N MET A 86 7.13 1.03 1.45
CA MET A 86 6.05 1.13 2.43
C MET A 86 6.29 0.25 3.67
N ALA A 87 7.03 -0.85 3.54
CA ALA A 87 7.39 -1.72 4.66
C ALA A 87 8.78 -1.44 5.25
N ASP A 88 9.56 -0.51 4.68
CA ASP A 88 11.00 -0.35 4.95
C ASP A 88 11.34 0.82 5.88
N TYR A 89 10.37 1.31 6.66
CA TYR A 89 10.60 2.39 7.62
C TYR A 89 11.24 1.87 8.92
N GLN A 90 12.25 2.57 9.42
CA GLN A 90 12.88 2.28 10.73
C GLN A 90 12.56 3.35 11.80
N VAL A 91 11.53 4.16 11.54
CA VAL A 91 11.12 5.28 12.41
C VAL A 91 10.27 4.81 13.58
N ARG A 92 10.48 5.39 14.77
CA ARG A 92 9.76 5.05 16.01
C ARG A 92 8.80 6.14 16.52
N LYS A 93 8.73 7.27 15.81
CA LYS A 93 7.85 8.40 16.17
C LYS A 93 6.72 8.51 15.15
N TRP A 94 5.52 8.85 15.61
CA TRP A 94 4.34 9.07 14.76
C TRP A 94 4.64 10.02 13.59
N SER A 95 5.24 11.18 13.86
CA SER A 95 5.56 12.15 12.81
C SER A 95 6.55 11.62 11.77
N GLY A 96 7.53 10.82 12.21
CA GLY A 96 8.47 10.18 11.29
C GLY A 96 7.80 9.16 10.38
N TRP A 97 6.91 8.34 10.96
CA TRP A 97 6.12 7.37 10.20
C TRP A 97 5.17 8.06 9.21
N HIS A 98 4.48 9.11 9.66
CA HIS A 98 3.55 9.87 8.84
C HIS A 98 4.24 10.54 7.65
N HIS A 99 5.41 11.16 7.87
CA HIS A 99 6.21 11.72 6.77
C HIS A 99 6.68 10.65 5.80
N HIS A 100 7.10 9.48 6.29
CA HIS A 100 7.49 8.35 5.43
C HIS A 100 6.32 7.91 4.54
N MET A 101 5.14 7.69 5.12
CA MET A 101 3.95 7.29 4.36
C MET A 101 3.52 8.33 3.33
N ALA A 102 3.65 9.63 3.64
CA ALA A 102 3.39 10.70 2.67
C ALA A 102 4.34 10.62 1.46
N LEU A 103 5.65 10.38 1.69
CA LEU A 103 6.62 10.19 0.61
C LEU A 103 6.31 8.94 -0.23
N VAL A 104 5.96 7.83 0.43
CA VAL A 104 5.54 6.58 -0.24
C VAL A 104 4.35 6.84 -1.16
N PHE A 105 3.31 7.53 -0.67
CA PHE A 105 2.13 7.83 -1.49
C PHE A 105 2.44 8.76 -2.67
N MET A 106 3.35 9.72 -2.51
CA MET A 106 3.80 10.53 -3.64
C MET A 106 4.56 9.70 -4.68
N ALA A 107 5.43 8.77 -4.26
CA ALA A 107 6.12 7.86 -5.17
C ALA A 107 5.15 6.92 -5.91
N MET A 108 4.15 6.37 -5.20
CA MET A 108 3.12 5.54 -5.80
C MET A 108 2.25 6.32 -6.79
N LEU A 109 1.92 7.59 -6.48
CA LEU A 109 1.21 8.47 -7.41
C LEU A 109 2.03 8.70 -8.68
N PHE A 110 3.33 9.00 -8.55
CA PHE A 110 4.23 9.13 -9.68
C PHE A 110 4.24 7.86 -10.55
N MET A 111 4.41 6.68 -9.95
CA MET A 111 4.39 5.42 -10.70
C MET A 111 3.06 5.20 -11.44
N LEU A 112 1.92 5.54 -10.82
CA LEU A 112 0.63 5.45 -11.47
C LEU A 112 0.52 6.40 -12.67
N GLU A 113 0.94 7.65 -12.51
CA GLU A 113 0.94 8.64 -13.59
C GLU A 113 1.79 8.19 -14.78
N GLU A 114 3.00 7.68 -14.54
CA GLU A 114 3.87 7.18 -15.60
C GLU A 114 3.25 5.99 -16.34
N ARG A 115 2.61 5.06 -15.61
CA ARG A 115 1.89 3.93 -16.24
C ARG A 115 0.72 4.40 -17.08
N LEU A 116 -0.01 5.42 -16.65
CA LEU A 116 -1.10 6.00 -17.42
C LEU A 116 -0.60 6.74 -18.67
N ARG A 117 0.48 7.51 -18.55
CA ARG A 117 1.11 8.22 -19.69
C ARG A 117 1.65 7.25 -20.74
N ALA A 118 2.20 6.13 -20.30
CA ALA A 118 2.80 5.11 -21.16
C ALA A 118 1.80 4.05 -21.66
N ALA A 119 0.53 4.07 -21.23
CA ALA A 119 -0.40 2.96 -21.42
C ALA A 119 -0.58 2.53 -22.89
N ASP A 120 -0.56 3.49 -23.82
CA ASP A 120 -0.74 3.20 -25.25
C ASP A 120 0.52 2.61 -25.91
N VAL A 121 1.70 2.92 -25.37
CA VAL A 121 3.00 2.51 -25.94
C VAL A 121 3.54 1.26 -25.24
N TYR A 122 3.41 1.21 -23.92
CA TYR A 122 3.88 0.14 -23.03
C TYR A 122 2.74 -0.32 -22.11
N PRO A 123 1.73 -1.05 -22.64
CA PRO A 123 0.53 -1.43 -21.89
C PRO A 123 0.79 -2.37 -20.69
N LEU A 124 1.98 -2.98 -20.64
CA LEU A 124 2.40 -3.87 -19.55
C LEU A 124 3.39 -3.23 -18.58
N LEU A 125 3.65 -1.92 -18.69
CA LEU A 125 4.58 -1.22 -17.81
C LEU A 125 4.16 -1.38 -16.34
N SER A 126 5.05 -1.99 -15.55
CA SER A 126 4.85 -2.25 -14.13
C SER A 126 5.56 -1.20 -13.25
N CYS A 127 5.22 -1.18 -11.96
CA CYS A 127 5.93 -0.35 -10.97
C CYS A 127 7.41 -0.75 -10.85
N SER A 128 7.71 -2.04 -10.97
CA SER A 128 9.08 -2.56 -10.94
C SER A 128 9.90 -2.10 -12.14
N ASP A 129 9.30 -2.08 -13.34
CA ASP A 129 9.97 -1.54 -14.53
C ASP A 129 10.32 -0.06 -14.33
N ILE A 130 9.37 0.74 -13.81
CA ILE A 130 9.62 2.16 -13.53
C ILE A 130 10.74 2.33 -12.51
N GLU A 131 10.72 1.56 -11.42
CA GLU A 131 11.79 1.60 -10.42
C GLU A 131 13.15 1.26 -11.03
N GLU A 132 13.24 0.26 -11.90
CA GLU A 132 14.47 -0.14 -12.57
C GLU A 132 14.97 0.93 -13.56
N LEU A 133 14.05 1.52 -14.34
CA LEU A 133 14.36 2.65 -15.23
C LEU A 133 14.90 3.83 -14.41
N LEU A 134 14.27 4.15 -13.28
CA LEU A 134 14.74 5.19 -12.39
C LEU A 134 16.15 4.88 -11.86
N LYS A 135 16.41 3.65 -11.38
CA LYS A 135 17.75 3.24 -10.91
C LYS A 135 18.83 3.39 -11.99
N GLN A 136 18.49 3.08 -13.23
CA GLN A 136 19.42 3.08 -14.35
C GLN A 136 19.65 4.48 -14.94
N PHE A 137 18.60 5.29 -15.05
CA PHE A 137 18.62 6.55 -15.79
C PHE A 137 18.63 7.81 -14.92
N LEU A 138 18.25 7.76 -13.63
CA LEU A 138 18.42 8.92 -12.78
C LEU A 138 19.92 9.22 -12.63
N PRO A 139 20.37 10.43 -12.98
CA PRO A 139 21.76 10.81 -12.79
C PRO A 139 22.09 10.73 -11.30
N ARG A 140 23.05 9.87 -10.96
CA ARG A 140 23.62 9.87 -9.62
C ARG A 140 24.29 11.22 -9.44
N ARG A 141 23.95 11.93 -8.37
CA ARG A 141 24.66 13.16 -7.98
C ARG A 141 26.15 12.84 -7.91
N ALA A 142 26.96 13.56 -8.69
CA ALA A 142 28.41 13.54 -8.51
C ALA A 142 28.71 14.11 -7.12
N VAL A 143 29.04 13.24 -6.17
CA VAL A 143 29.41 13.64 -4.81
C VAL A 143 30.91 13.88 -4.79
N THR A 144 31.32 15.09 -4.44
CA THR A 144 32.75 15.43 -4.33
C THR A 144 33.35 14.81 -3.06
N GLN A 145 34.67 14.62 -3.05
CA GLN A 145 35.37 14.13 -1.85
C GLN A 145 35.12 15.04 -0.63
N GLU A 146 35.07 16.36 -0.85
CA GLU A 146 34.75 17.34 0.18
C GLU A 146 33.34 17.14 0.76
N GLU A 147 32.33 16.90 -0.08
CA GLU A 147 30.97 16.62 0.37
C GLU A 147 30.89 15.34 1.20
N VAL A 148 31.62 14.28 0.80
CA VAL A 148 31.71 13.03 1.57
C VAL A 148 32.31 13.28 2.95
N LEU A 149 33.42 14.02 3.00
CA LEU A 149 34.09 14.38 4.26
C LEU A 149 33.20 15.27 5.14
N ALA A 150 32.50 16.24 4.56
CA ALA A 150 31.57 17.11 5.27
C ALA A 150 30.40 16.32 5.89
N GLN A 151 29.83 15.36 5.14
CA GLN A 151 28.80 14.46 5.66
C GLN A 151 29.33 13.57 6.79
N MET A 152 30.55 13.03 6.65
CA MET A 152 31.20 12.25 7.70
C MET A 152 31.36 13.07 8.97
N GLN A 153 31.88 14.29 8.87
CA GLN A 153 32.05 15.20 10.01
C GLN A 153 30.70 15.55 10.66
N LYS A 154 29.64 15.75 9.87
CA LYS A 154 28.28 15.96 10.40
C LYS A 154 27.80 14.74 11.20
N ARG A 155 28.06 13.51 10.72
CA ARG A 155 27.74 12.27 11.45
C ARG A 155 28.57 12.14 12.73
N HIS A 156 29.85 12.51 12.71
CA HIS A 156 30.71 12.51 13.89
C HIS A 156 30.19 13.46 14.97
N ARG A 157 29.86 14.70 14.61
CA ARG A 157 29.28 15.66 15.56
C ARG A 157 27.99 15.16 16.19
N LYS A 158 27.08 14.57 15.40
CA LYS A 158 25.84 13.97 15.91
C LYS A 158 26.11 12.79 16.87
N ARG A 159 27.02 11.89 16.51
CA ARG A 159 27.44 10.78 17.38
C ARG A 159 28.03 11.29 18.68
N PHE A 160 28.96 12.24 18.62
CA PHE A 160 29.58 12.83 19.80
C PHE A 160 28.55 13.51 20.71
N ALA A 161 27.62 14.29 20.15
CA ALA A 161 26.53 14.90 20.92
C ALA A 161 25.64 13.86 21.61
N SER A 162 25.34 12.75 20.93
CA SER A 162 24.58 11.63 21.51
C SER A 162 25.33 10.93 22.63
N ILE A 163 26.64 10.68 22.46
CA ILE A 163 27.48 10.07 23.49
C ILE A 163 27.54 11.01 24.71
N ARG A 164 27.78 12.30 24.50
CA ARG A 164 27.80 13.32 25.58
C ARG A 164 26.49 13.39 26.35
N ALA A 165 25.37 13.38 25.65
CA ALA A 165 24.06 13.36 26.30
C ALA A 165 23.85 12.09 27.16
N GLN A 166 24.45 10.96 26.78
CA GLN A 166 24.33 9.71 27.53
C GLN A 166 25.24 9.68 28.77
N TYR A 167 26.50 10.11 28.64
CA TYR A 167 27.43 10.24 29.77
C TYR A 167 26.90 11.23 30.82
N ALA A 168 26.35 12.37 30.38
CA ALA A 168 25.72 13.34 31.28
C ALA A 168 24.54 12.75 32.08
N LYS A 169 23.78 11.80 31.51
CA LYS A 169 22.72 11.09 32.26
C LYS A 169 23.26 10.10 33.29
N GLN A 170 24.47 9.60 33.10
CA GLN A 170 25.13 8.65 33.99
C GLN A 170 25.99 9.34 35.07
N GLY A 171 26.15 10.66 34.99
CA GLY A 171 26.98 11.43 35.93
C GLY A 171 28.48 11.17 35.79
N VAL A 172 28.91 10.62 34.64
CA VAL A 172 30.31 10.29 34.35
C VAL A 172 30.83 11.28 33.31
N GLU A 173 32.04 11.81 33.50
CA GLU A 173 32.65 12.69 32.51
C GLU A 173 33.14 11.89 31.30
N LEU A 174 32.98 12.45 30.10
CA LEU A 174 33.54 11.83 28.91
C LEU A 174 35.05 12.04 28.92
N TRP A 175 35.79 10.93 28.90
CA TRP A 175 37.26 10.87 28.84
C TRP A 175 38.02 11.09 30.16
N GLU A 176 37.36 10.94 31.30
CA GLU A 176 38.00 10.36 32.51
C GLU A 176 37.97 8.82 32.43
#